data_AF-A0A1G9V4E4-F1
#
_entry.id   AF-A0A1G9V4E4-F1
#
_cell.length_a   1.000
_cell.length_b   1.000
_cell.length_c   1.000
_cell.angle_alpha   90.00
_cell.angle_beta   90.00
_cell.angle_gamma   90.00
#
_symmetry.space_group_name_H-M   'P 1'
#
loop_
_entity.id
_entity.type
_entity.pdbx_description
1 polymer ?
#
loop_
_entity_poly.entity_id
_entity_poly.type
_entity_poly.pdbx_seq_one_letter_code
_entity_poly.pdbx_strand_id
1 'polypeptide(L)'
;MQLQAKNSPFTQEQAELLNKLLPSLTESQKVWLSGFLAASQLVPSASGDTPQALPAPVAQPVSKEITILYGSQTGNAQGIADSSSKMLKEKGYDVTVSSMSDFKSNQLKKLKNLLIVVSTHGEGDPPDNAISFHEFVHGKRAPKLEDLRFSVLSLGDSSYEFFCQTGKEFDKVLEDLGGTRLTPRVDCDLDYDEPAAEWLSNVVEALNDTQEVAASGATSVNAPAASGESQYSRTNPFHAEVLENINLNGRGSNKETRHLEISLEGSNLSYKPGDSLGIYPENDAALVDMLLDELKWNPEEIVTVNKQGDVAPLKQALITNFEITVLTKPLLQQAAQFTEDEKLHEMLSAGHEEELKNYLSGRDLLDLIQDFGPWAASPQDFVSILRKMPARLYSIASSLEANPEEVHLTIGALRYESYGRSRNGVCSILCAERLEPGHTLPVYIQHNQNFKLPENGETPIIMVGPGTGVAPFRAFMQEREEQGALGKSWMFFGDQHFVTDFLYQTEWQKWLEGGVLTKMDVAFSRDTEEKVYVQHRMLEQSKEFFQWLEAGAVLYICGDEKNMAHDVHETLIGIIEKEGNMTRKQAEDYVSRMQQEKRYQRDVY
;
A
#
# COMPACT_ATOMS: atom_id res chain seq x y z
N MET A 1 -20.99 -41.55 44.59
CA MET A 1 -20.40 -42.77 45.20
C MET A 1 -18.91 -42.56 45.31
N GLN A 2 -18.31 -42.74 46.49
CA GLN A 2 -16.84 -42.71 46.62
C GLN A 2 -16.25 -44.08 46.27
N LEU A 3 -15.30 -44.09 45.34
CA LEU A 3 -14.51 -45.26 45.00
C LEU A 3 -13.57 -45.58 46.17
N GLN A 4 -13.51 -46.84 46.58
CA GLN A 4 -12.57 -47.35 47.56
C GLN A 4 -11.85 -48.54 46.93
N ALA A 5 -10.62 -48.81 47.35
CA ALA A 5 -9.88 -49.99 46.86
C ALA A 5 -10.63 -51.32 47.12
N LYS A 6 -11.55 -51.34 48.10
CA LYS A 6 -12.38 -52.51 48.41
C LYS A 6 -13.63 -52.66 47.54
N ASN A 7 -14.06 -51.62 46.83
CA ASN A 7 -15.30 -51.62 46.02
C ASN A 7 -15.07 -51.23 44.55
N SER A 8 -13.81 -51.14 44.11
CA SER A 8 -13.41 -50.79 42.75
C SER A 8 -12.11 -51.52 42.38
N PRO A 9 -11.79 -51.70 41.09
CA PRO A 9 -10.57 -52.38 40.66
C PRO A 9 -9.30 -51.51 40.79
N PHE A 10 -9.40 -50.32 41.37
CA PHE A 10 -8.31 -49.35 41.49
C PHE A 10 -7.54 -49.52 42.80
N THR A 11 -6.25 -49.24 42.80
CA THR A 11 -5.46 -49.16 44.05
C THR A 11 -5.98 -48.02 44.94
N GLN A 12 -5.60 -48.02 46.23
CA GLN A 12 -5.99 -46.97 47.18
C GLN A 12 -5.68 -45.56 46.64
N GLU A 13 -4.45 -45.38 46.14
CA GLU A 13 -3.98 -44.11 45.57
C GLU A 13 -4.74 -43.73 44.29
N GLN A 14 -5.01 -44.69 43.40
CA GLN A 14 -5.79 -44.46 42.18
C GLN A 14 -7.24 -44.10 42.48
N ALA A 15 -7.87 -44.77 43.44
CA ALA A 15 -9.24 -44.47 43.87
C ALA A 15 -9.34 -43.06 44.48
N GLU A 16 -8.33 -42.63 45.25
CA GLU A 16 -8.26 -41.27 45.81
C GLU A 16 -8.13 -40.20 44.72
N LEU A 17 -7.29 -40.44 43.70
CA LEU A 17 -7.16 -39.53 42.54
C LEU A 17 -8.47 -39.44 41.75
N LEU A 18 -9.11 -40.58 41.47
CA LEU A 18 -10.38 -40.62 40.75
C LEU A 18 -11.52 -39.95 41.53
N ASN A 19 -11.56 -40.12 42.85
CA ASN A 19 -12.53 -39.43 43.70
C ASN A 19 -12.32 -37.92 43.78
N LYS A 20 -11.10 -37.42 43.57
CA LYS A 20 -10.83 -35.98 43.46
C LYS A 20 -11.19 -35.44 42.08
N LEU A 21 -10.87 -36.19 41.03
CA LEU A 21 -11.01 -35.76 39.64
C LEU A 21 -12.46 -35.85 39.13
N LEU A 22 -13.15 -36.97 39.33
CA LEU A 22 -14.48 -37.19 38.74
C LEU A 22 -15.53 -36.14 39.14
N PRO A 23 -15.56 -35.61 40.38
CA PRO A 23 -16.46 -34.52 40.74
C PRO A 23 -16.10 -33.17 40.12
N SER A 24 -14.85 -32.93 39.74
CA SER A 24 -14.42 -31.67 39.11
C SER A 24 -14.67 -31.62 37.61
N LEU A 25 -15.12 -32.73 37.00
CA LEU A 25 -15.42 -32.80 35.57
C LEU A 25 -16.88 -32.48 35.28
N THR A 26 -17.09 -31.74 34.19
CA THR A 26 -18.40 -31.53 33.57
C THR A 26 -18.90 -32.79 32.87
N GLU A 27 -20.20 -32.89 32.55
CA GLU A 27 -20.75 -34.06 31.86
C GLU A 27 -20.13 -34.28 30.46
N SER A 28 -19.89 -33.20 29.70
CA SER A 28 -19.20 -33.29 28.41
C SER A 28 -17.77 -33.84 28.53
N GLN A 29 -17.03 -33.42 29.57
CA GLN A 29 -15.69 -33.95 29.86
C GLN A 29 -15.71 -35.42 30.27
N LYS A 30 -16.73 -35.86 31.04
CA LYS A 30 -16.89 -37.28 31.40
C LYS A 30 -17.20 -38.14 30.17
N VAL A 31 -18.08 -37.67 29.28
CA VAL A 31 -18.41 -38.36 28.02
C VAL A 31 -17.17 -38.47 27.14
N TRP A 32 -16.42 -37.38 26.97
CA TRP A 32 -15.18 -37.39 26.19
C TRP A 32 -14.13 -38.35 26.77
N LEU A 33 -13.90 -38.31 28.09
CA LEU A 33 -12.93 -39.19 28.76
C LEU A 33 -13.31 -40.68 28.62
N SER A 34 -14.62 -40.99 28.67
CA SER A 34 -15.10 -42.36 28.45
C SER A 34 -14.82 -42.85 27.03
N GLY A 35 -15.00 -41.98 26.02
CA GLY A 35 -14.69 -42.28 24.62
C GLY A 35 -13.19 -42.45 24.38
N PHE A 36 -12.36 -41.60 24.99
CA PHE A 36 -10.90 -41.69 24.90
C PHE A 36 -10.36 -43.02 25.46
N LEU A 37 -10.84 -43.43 26.64
CA LEU A 37 -10.43 -44.69 27.26
C LEU A 37 -10.91 -45.90 26.45
N ALA A 38 -12.11 -45.86 25.87
CA ALA A 38 -12.60 -46.91 24.98
C ALA A 38 -11.79 -47.01 23.68
N ALA A 39 -11.43 -45.87 23.06
CA ALA A 39 -10.63 -45.83 21.84
C ALA A 39 -9.19 -46.34 22.07
N SER A 40 -8.62 -46.10 23.25
CA SER A 40 -7.26 -46.56 23.59
C SER A 40 -7.11 -48.08 23.70
N GLN A 41 -8.22 -48.83 23.78
CA GLN A 41 -8.21 -50.30 23.83
C GLN A 41 -8.33 -50.97 22.45
N LEU A 42 -8.50 -50.20 21.36
CA LEU A 42 -8.72 -50.73 20.01
C LEU A 42 -7.43 -50.91 19.18
N VAL A 43 -6.24 -50.91 19.79
CA VAL A 43 -4.99 -51.29 19.11
C VAL A 43 -4.87 -52.83 19.13
N PRO A 44 -5.11 -53.57 18.04
CA PRO A 44 -5.01 -55.01 18.05
C PRO A 44 -3.53 -55.40 17.93
N SER A 45 -3.03 -56.12 18.93
CA SER A 45 -1.74 -56.83 18.82
C SER A 45 -1.95 -58.07 17.94
N ALA A 46 -1.54 -58.01 16.68
CA ALA A 46 -1.63 -59.14 15.76
C ALA A 46 -0.33 -59.97 15.75
N SER A 47 -0.42 -61.18 16.28
CA SER A 47 0.51 -62.28 16.03
C SER A 47 -0.08 -63.24 15.00
N GLY A 48 0.65 -63.51 13.91
CA GLY A 48 0.47 -64.70 13.07
C GLY A 48 -0.13 -64.49 11.66
N ASP A 49 0.70 -64.80 10.66
CA ASP A 49 0.46 -65.16 9.25
C ASP A 49 0.04 -64.11 8.18
N THR A 50 0.89 -64.07 7.15
CA THR A 50 0.98 -63.36 5.84
C THR A 50 -0.30 -63.22 4.99
N PRO A 51 -0.41 -62.29 3.99
CA PRO A 51 0.66 -61.89 3.04
C PRO A 51 0.81 -60.40 2.66
N GLN A 52 1.99 -60.12 2.08
CA GLN A 52 2.49 -58.84 1.52
C GLN A 52 1.45 -57.99 0.79
N ALA A 53 1.29 -56.75 1.26
CA ALA A 53 0.82 -55.61 0.48
C ALA A 53 1.99 -54.63 0.27
N LEU A 54 2.13 -54.13 -0.95
CA LEU A 54 3.15 -53.18 -1.39
C LEU A 54 3.15 -51.91 -0.51
N PRO A 55 4.32 -51.31 -0.21
CA PRO A 55 4.36 -50.08 0.56
C PRO A 55 3.69 -48.94 -0.23
N ALA A 56 2.64 -48.35 0.35
CA ALA A 56 2.11 -47.07 -0.08
C ALA A 56 3.20 -45.99 0.02
N PRO A 57 3.25 -45.01 -0.89
CA PRO A 57 4.27 -43.96 -0.87
C PRO A 57 4.19 -43.20 0.45
N VAL A 58 5.35 -43.04 1.08
CA VAL A 58 5.54 -42.24 2.28
C VAL A 58 5.23 -40.78 1.92
N ALA A 59 4.11 -40.25 2.41
CA ALA A 59 3.83 -38.82 2.34
C ALA A 59 4.94 -38.06 3.06
N GLN A 60 5.66 -37.19 2.35
CA GLN A 60 6.69 -36.36 2.95
C GLN A 60 6.04 -35.38 3.94
N PRO A 61 6.68 -35.10 5.09
CA PRO A 61 6.17 -34.11 6.03
C PRO A 61 6.17 -32.73 5.35
N VAL A 62 4.99 -32.11 5.29
CA VAL A 62 4.79 -30.78 4.72
C VAL A 62 5.54 -29.76 5.56
N SER A 63 6.42 -28.99 4.94
CA SER A 63 7.17 -27.93 5.65
C SER A 63 6.22 -26.85 6.13
N LYS A 64 6.30 -26.51 7.42
CA LYS A 64 5.60 -25.40 8.07
C LYS A 64 6.28 -24.05 7.87
N GLU A 65 7.47 -24.05 7.27
CA GLU A 65 8.24 -22.83 7.00
C GLU A 65 7.65 -22.08 5.81
N ILE A 66 7.35 -20.80 6.00
CA ILE A 66 6.85 -19.89 4.96
C ILE A 66 7.75 -18.67 4.92
N THR A 67 8.23 -18.32 3.73
CA THR A 67 8.88 -17.02 3.50
C THR A 67 7.93 -16.10 2.76
N ILE A 68 7.75 -14.88 3.26
CA ILE A 68 7.04 -13.80 2.58
C ILE A 68 8.08 -12.78 2.13
N LEU A 69 8.18 -12.57 0.81
CA LEU A 69 8.99 -11.49 0.25
C LEU A 69 8.08 -10.38 -0.22
N TYR A 70 8.42 -9.14 0.13
CA TYR A 70 7.67 -7.98 -0.31
C TYR A 70 8.51 -7.00 -1.15
N GLY A 71 7.87 -6.44 -2.17
CA GLY A 71 8.34 -5.30 -2.95
C GLY A 71 7.33 -4.18 -2.82
N SER A 72 7.72 -3.03 -2.27
CA SER A 72 6.78 -1.96 -1.94
C SER A 72 7.42 -0.58 -2.09
N GLN A 73 6.75 0.29 -2.83
CA GLN A 73 7.17 1.69 -2.96
C GLN A 73 6.70 2.51 -1.74
N THR A 74 5.39 2.51 -1.49
CA THR A 74 4.72 3.34 -0.47
C THR A 74 4.33 2.59 0.81
N GLY A 75 4.76 1.34 0.96
CA GLY A 75 4.53 0.53 2.16
C GLY A 75 3.28 -0.37 2.15
N ASN A 76 2.38 -0.26 1.17
CA ASN A 76 1.16 -1.08 1.10
C ASN A 76 1.44 -2.59 1.09
N ALA A 77 2.32 -3.04 0.18
CA ALA A 77 2.70 -4.44 0.07
C ALA A 77 3.46 -4.94 1.33
N GLN A 78 4.23 -4.08 1.98
CA GLN A 78 4.88 -4.40 3.25
C GLN A 78 3.83 -4.61 4.36
N GLY A 79 2.84 -3.72 4.49
CA GLY A 79 1.78 -3.85 5.49
C GLY A 79 0.96 -5.13 5.32
N ILE A 80 0.68 -5.53 4.07
CA ILE A 80 0.02 -6.81 3.78
C ILE A 80 0.91 -8.00 4.15
N ALA A 81 2.22 -7.94 3.85
CA ALA A 81 3.15 -8.99 4.23
C ALA A 81 3.24 -9.17 5.77
N ASP A 82 3.28 -8.07 6.51
CA ASP A 82 3.35 -8.07 7.97
C ASP A 82 2.06 -8.60 8.60
N SER A 83 0.89 -8.16 8.13
CA SER A 83 -0.41 -8.67 8.60
C SER A 83 -0.61 -10.15 8.23
N SER A 84 -0.23 -10.56 7.03
CA SER A 84 -0.23 -11.96 6.60
C SER A 84 0.66 -12.82 7.51
N SER A 85 1.84 -12.31 7.89
CA SER A 85 2.75 -13.00 8.80
C SER A 85 2.13 -13.21 10.18
N LYS A 86 1.48 -12.19 10.75
CA LYS A 86 0.76 -12.29 12.03
C LYS A 86 -0.30 -13.40 11.95
N MET A 87 -1.14 -13.37 10.93
CA MET A 87 -2.22 -14.36 10.77
C MET A 87 -1.70 -15.79 10.56
N LEU A 88 -0.64 -15.97 9.76
CA LEU A 88 -0.05 -17.29 9.52
C LEU A 88 0.64 -17.84 10.79
N LYS A 89 1.30 -16.99 11.58
CA LYS A 89 1.88 -17.39 12.88
C LYS A 89 0.81 -17.84 13.88
N GLU A 90 -0.33 -17.16 13.93
CA GLU A 90 -1.49 -17.57 14.75
C GLU A 90 -2.03 -18.95 14.35
N LYS A 91 -1.92 -19.30 13.06
CA LYS A 91 -2.28 -20.64 12.54
C LYS A 91 -1.16 -21.68 12.68
N GLY A 92 -0.04 -21.34 13.34
CA GLY A 92 1.03 -22.28 13.70
C GLY A 92 2.07 -22.54 12.61
N TYR A 93 2.23 -21.63 11.63
CA TYR A 93 3.31 -21.65 10.65
C TYR A 93 4.54 -20.86 11.13
N ASP A 94 5.72 -21.30 10.69
CA ASP A 94 6.99 -20.61 10.94
C ASP A 94 7.26 -19.61 9.82
N VAL A 95 6.94 -18.33 10.06
CA VAL A 95 6.95 -17.29 9.01
C VAL A 95 8.14 -16.35 9.11
N THR A 96 8.90 -16.24 8.01
CA THR A 96 9.93 -15.22 7.81
C THR A 96 9.43 -14.17 6.82
N VAL A 97 9.55 -12.87 7.18
CA VAL A 97 9.21 -11.75 6.29
C VAL A 97 10.50 -11.01 5.94
N SER A 98 10.70 -10.65 4.68
CA SER A 98 11.86 -9.87 4.23
C SER A 98 11.50 -8.95 3.06
N SER A 99 12.09 -7.75 3.06
CA SER A 99 12.20 -6.95 1.84
C SER A 99 12.96 -7.77 0.80
N MET A 100 12.58 -7.65 -0.47
CA MET A 100 13.29 -8.31 -1.57
C MET A 100 14.76 -7.87 -1.68
N SER A 101 15.06 -6.61 -1.36
CA SER A 101 16.43 -6.05 -1.33
C SER A 101 17.33 -6.71 -0.29
N ASP A 102 16.76 -7.12 0.84
CA ASP A 102 17.48 -7.64 2.00
C ASP A 102 17.57 -9.18 1.95
N PHE A 103 16.78 -9.80 1.07
CA PHE A 103 16.75 -11.24 0.89
C PHE A 103 18.00 -11.75 0.16
N LYS A 104 18.67 -12.73 0.78
CA LYS A 104 19.84 -13.36 0.17
C LYS A 104 19.42 -14.35 -0.91
N SER A 105 19.58 -13.96 -2.18
CA SER A 105 19.19 -14.74 -3.37
C SER A 105 19.71 -16.20 -3.39
N ASN A 106 20.85 -16.48 -2.76
CA ASN A 106 21.39 -17.85 -2.63
C ASN A 106 20.55 -18.78 -1.73
N GLN A 107 19.58 -18.24 -0.97
CA GLN A 107 18.64 -19.01 -0.16
C GLN A 107 17.40 -19.44 -0.95
N LEU A 108 17.12 -18.84 -2.11
CA LEU A 108 15.88 -19.07 -2.87
C LEU A 108 15.64 -20.56 -3.16
N LYS A 109 16.69 -21.29 -3.58
CA LYS A 109 16.62 -22.74 -3.88
C LYS A 109 16.27 -23.61 -2.66
N LYS A 110 16.45 -23.10 -1.44
CA LYS A 110 16.18 -23.84 -0.19
C LYS A 110 14.74 -23.67 0.28
N LEU A 111 14.01 -22.69 -0.24
CA LEU A 111 12.64 -22.41 0.18
C LEU A 111 11.69 -23.52 -0.28
N LYS A 112 10.70 -23.83 0.57
CA LYS A 112 9.63 -24.78 0.25
C LYS A 112 8.29 -24.08 0.01
N ASN A 113 8.01 -23.00 0.74
CA ASN A 113 6.83 -22.16 0.54
C ASN A 113 7.25 -20.70 0.46
N LEU A 114 6.87 -20.02 -0.62
CA LEU A 114 7.17 -18.61 -0.88
C LEU A 114 5.88 -17.85 -1.21
N LEU A 115 5.59 -16.80 -0.45
CA LEU A 115 4.55 -15.84 -0.79
C LEU A 115 5.24 -14.56 -1.28
N ILE A 116 4.83 -14.07 -2.45
CA ILE A 116 5.27 -12.78 -2.98
C ILE A 116 4.13 -11.78 -2.77
N VAL A 117 4.42 -10.64 -2.15
CA VAL A 117 3.49 -9.52 -2.07
C VAL A 117 4.18 -8.30 -2.70
N VAL A 118 3.73 -7.88 -3.88
CA VAL A 118 4.49 -6.89 -4.67
C VAL A 118 3.58 -5.85 -5.30
N SER A 119 3.96 -4.58 -5.20
CA SER A 119 3.32 -3.51 -5.98
C SER A 119 4.00 -3.33 -7.34
N THR A 120 3.32 -2.75 -8.30
CA THR A 120 3.91 -2.23 -9.54
C THR A 120 4.04 -0.71 -9.46
N HIS A 121 5.12 -0.15 -9.99
CA HIS A 121 5.40 1.30 -9.98
C HIS A 121 5.63 1.82 -11.41
N GLY A 122 5.43 3.12 -11.64
CA GLY A 122 5.60 3.76 -12.93
C GLY A 122 4.90 3.05 -14.10
N GLU A 123 5.66 2.77 -15.15
CA GLU A 123 5.20 2.14 -16.40
C GLU A 123 5.41 0.61 -16.38
N GLY A 124 5.03 -0.04 -15.28
CA GLY A 124 5.13 -1.50 -15.13
C GLY A 124 6.36 -2.01 -14.39
N ASP A 125 7.17 -1.10 -13.85
CA ASP A 125 8.44 -1.40 -13.21
C ASP A 125 8.27 -1.97 -11.78
N PRO A 126 9.20 -2.82 -11.31
CA PRO A 126 9.25 -3.24 -9.92
C PRO A 126 9.58 -2.06 -8.99
N PRO A 127 9.08 -2.06 -7.74
CA PRO A 127 9.47 -1.10 -6.71
C PRO A 127 10.98 -1.13 -6.45
N ASP A 128 11.54 -0.03 -5.93
CA ASP A 128 12.99 0.11 -5.73
C ASP A 128 13.60 -1.04 -4.95
N ASN A 129 12.90 -1.49 -3.90
CA ASN A 129 13.36 -2.58 -3.05
C ASN A 129 13.17 -3.98 -3.67
N ALA A 130 12.62 -4.09 -4.89
CA ALA A 130 12.37 -5.34 -5.62
C ALA A 130 13.24 -5.50 -6.87
N ILE A 131 13.79 -4.42 -7.43
CA ILE A 131 14.56 -4.42 -8.69
C ILE A 131 15.64 -5.51 -8.71
N SER A 132 16.51 -5.56 -7.70
CA SER A 132 17.64 -6.49 -7.68
C SER A 132 17.22 -7.97 -7.62
N PHE A 133 16.12 -8.26 -6.91
CA PHE A 133 15.57 -9.62 -6.83
C PHE A 133 14.86 -10.01 -8.13
N HIS A 134 14.12 -9.08 -8.73
CA HIS A 134 13.48 -9.24 -10.04
C HIS A 134 14.52 -9.57 -11.12
N GLU A 135 15.57 -8.76 -11.24
CA GLU A 135 16.68 -9.02 -12.18
C GLU A 135 17.35 -10.38 -11.93
N PHE A 136 17.49 -10.78 -10.66
CA PHE A 136 18.08 -12.07 -10.31
C PHE A 136 17.25 -13.26 -10.79
N VAL A 137 15.92 -13.24 -10.56
CA VAL A 137 15.03 -14.36 -10.95
C VAL A 137 14.83 -14.44 -12.47
N HIS A 138 14.90 -13.31 -13.17
CA HIS A 138 14.88 -13.26 -14.64
C HIS A 138 16.26 -13.52 -15.27
N GLY A 139 17.33 -13.51 -14.48
CA GLY A 139 18.70 -13.68 -14.93
C GLY A 139 19.12 -15.14 -15.16
N LYS A 140 20.22 -15.32 -15.91
CA LYS A 140 20.81 -16.66 -16.20
C LYS A 140 21.31 -17.42 -14.96
N ARG A 141 21.41 -16.75 -13.81
CA ARG A 141 21.88 -17.34 -12.54
C ARG A 141 20.73 -17.86 -11.66
N ALA A 142 19.47 -17.67 -12.08
CA ALA A 142 18.31 -18.15 -11.34
C ALA A 142 18.34 -19.69 -11.21
N PRO A 143 18.15 -20.23 -9.99
CA PRO A 143 18.12 -21.67 -9.77
C PRO A 143 16.81 -22.29 -10.28
N LYS A 144 16.84 -23.60 -10.57
CA LYS A 144 15.60 -24.38 -10.71
C LYS A 144 14.92 -24.53 -9.35
N LEU A 145 13.60 -24.40 -9.33
CA LEU A 145 12.72 -24.27 -8.16
C LEU A 145 11.68 -25.41 -8.08
N GLU A 146 12.06 -26.62 -8.50
CA GLU A 146 11.17 -27.79 -8.60
C GLU A 146 10.45 -28.16 -7.29
N ASP A 147 11.09 -27.86 -6.16
CA ASP A 147 10.54 -28.13 -4.82
C ASP A 147 9.77 -26.93 -4.21
N LEU A 148 9.72 -25.80 -4.91
CA LEU A 148 9.13 -24.57 -4.39
C LEU A 148 7.63 -24.55 -4.67
N ARG A 149 6.85 -24.29 -3.63
CA ARG A 149 5.45 -23.90 -3.76
C ARG A 149 5.32 -22.39 -3.55
N PHE A 150 4.53 -21.71 -4.38
CA PHE A 150 4.43 -20.25 -4.29
C PHE A 150 3.03 -19.69 -4.56
N SER A 151 2.76 -18.47 -4.11
CA SER A 151 1.61 -17.68 -4.54
C SER A 151 1.99 -16.20 -4.57
N VAL A 152 1.35 -15.44 -5.45
CA VAL A 152 1.65 -14.01 -5.67
C VAL A 152 0.40 -13.18 -5.42
N LEU A 153 0.53 -12.18 -4.56
CA LEU A 153 -0.41 -11.06 -4.45
C LEU A 153 0.22 -9.84 -5.11
N SER A 154 -0.42 -9.34 -6.15
CA SER A 154 0.04 -8.18 -6.91
C SER A 154 -0.82 -6.96 -6.57
N LEU A 155 -0.21 -5.81 -6.34
CA LEU A 155 -0.89 -4.54 -6.13
C LEU A 155 -0.61 -3.62 -7.31
N GLY A 156 -1.65 -3.04 -7.89
CA GLY A 156 -1.55 -2.07 -8.98
C GLY A 156 -2.73 -1.12 -9.02
N ASP A 157 -2.81 -0.34 -10.09
CA ASP A 157 -3.94 0.55 -10.39
C ASP A 157 -4.40 0.26 -11.82
N SER A 158 -5.68 -0.10 -11.99
CA SER A 158 -6.22 -0.47 -13.30
C SER A 158 -6.39 0.71 -14.26
N SER A 159 -6.14 1.94 -13.81
CA SER A 159 -6.03 3.12 -14.69
C SER A 159 -4.71 3.15 -15.47
N TYR A 160 -3.71 2.36 -15.08
CA TYR A 160 -2.41 2.27 -15.76
C TYR A 160 -2.40 1.13 -16.79
N GLU A 161 -1.62 1.31 -17.86
CA GLU A 161 -1.49 0.34 -18.94
C GLU A 161 -0.95 -1.01 -18.44
N PHE A 162 0.09 -0.96 -17.61
CA PHE A 162 0.79 -2.13 -17.07
C PHE A 162 0.25 -2.55 -15.69
N PHE A 163 -1.08 -2.65 -15.56
CA PHE A 163 -1.74 -3.05 -14.31
C PHE A 163 -1.16 -4.37 -13.75
N CYS A 164 -0.64 -4.35 -12.51
CA CYS A 164 -0.09 -5.51 -11.80
C CYS A 164 1.06 -6.23 -12.53
N GLN A 165 1.78 -5.55 -13.43
CA GLN A 165 2.80 -6.16 -14.31
C GLN A 165 3.91 -6.88 -13.54
N THR A 166 4.45 -6.26 -12.48
CA THR A 166 5.52 -6.86 -11.67
C THR A 166 5.09 -8.18 -11.03
N GLY A 167 3.87 -8.26 -10.49
CA GLY A 167 3.36 -9.50 -9.92
C GLY A 167 3.09 -10.57 -10.98
N LYS A 168 2.64 -10.18 -12.19
CA LYS A 168 2.51 -11.09 -13.34
C LYS A 168 3.85 -11.68 -13.74
N GLU A 169 4.91 -10.88 -13.74
CA GLU A 169 6.26 -11.31 -14.06
C GLU A 169 6.83 -12.27 -13.01
N PHE A 170 6.68 -11.96 -11.72
CA PHE A 170 7.08 -12.86 -10.64
C PHE A 170 6.33 -14.20 -10.70
N ASP A 171 5.02 -14.16 -10.90
CA ASP A 171 4.21 -15.37 -10.99
C ASP A 171 4.65 -16.27 -12.16
N LYS A 172 4.90 -15.66 -13.33
CA LYS A 172 5.36 -16.37 -14.52
C LYS A 172 6.76 -16.94 -14.35
N VAL A 173 7.72 -16.14 -13.86
CA VAL A 173 9.12 -16.57 -13.77
C VAL A 173 9.31 -17.67 -12.72
N LEU A 174 8.57 -17.63 -11.60
CA LEU A 174 8.62 -18.68 -10.59
C LEU A 174 8.12 -20.03 -11.13
N GLU A 175 7.06 -20.02 -11.96
CA GLU A 175 6.60 -21.21 -12.69
C GLU A 175 7.64 -21.68 -13.72
N ASP A 176 8.18 -20.77 -14.56
CA ASP A 176 9.18 -21.11 -15.59
C ASP A 176 10.47 -21.71 -14.98
N LEU A 177 10.79 -21.34 -13.73
CA LEU A 177 11.89 -21.92 -12.95
C LEU A 177 11.56 -23.29 -12.33
N GLY A 178 10.30 -23.75 -12.40
CA GLY A 178 9.84 -25.06 -11.93
C GLY A 178 9.01 -25.02 -10.64
N GLY A 179 8.69 -23.84 -10.11
CA GLY A 179 7.84 -23.70 -8.93
C GLY A 179 6.40 -24.12 -9.21
N THR A 180 5.71 -24.60 -8.18
CA THR A 180 4.30 -24.99 -8.22
C THR A 180 3.43 -23.94 -7.54
N ARG A 181 2.37 -23.45 -8.20
CA ARG A 181 1.43 -22.52 -7.56
C ARG A 181 0.63 -23.19 -6.44
N LEU A 182 0.61 -22.59 -5.26
CA LEU A 182 -0.29 -22.92 -4.14
C LEU A 182 -1.72 -22.49 -4.47
N THR A 183 -1.86 -21.24 -4.89
CA THR A 183 -3.10 -20.63 -5.33
C THR A 183 -2.81 -19.74 -6.54
N PRO A 184 -3.81 -19.45 -7.40
CA PRO A 184 -3.64 -18.47 -8.47
C PRO A 184 -3.21 -17.11 -7.93
N ARG A 185 -2.42 -16.38 -8.74
CA ARG A 185 -2.11 -14.98 -8.47
C ARG A 185 -3.41 -14.16 -8.36
N VAL A 186 -3.43 -13.22 -7.44
CA VAL A 186 -4.50 -12.21 -7.32
C VAL A 186 -3.91 -10.84 -7.68
N ASP A 187 -4.56 -10.16 -8.63
CA ASP A 187 -4.20 -8.81 -9.08
C ASP A 187 -5.17 -7.81 -8.41
N CYS A 188 -4.68 -7.05 -7.44
CA CYS A 188 -5.47 -6.08 -6.69
C CYS A 188 -5.38 -4.67 -7.29
N ASP A 189 -6.52 -3.97 -7.32
CA ASP A 189 -6.59 -2.54 -7.60
C ASP A 189 -6.41 -1.72 -6.29
N LEU A 190 -6.64 -0.41 -6.33
CA LEU A 190 -6.46 0.49 -5.19
C LEU A 190 -7.30 0.11 -3.96
N ASP A 191 -8.41 -0.62 -4.13
CA ASP A 191 -9.29 -1.19 -3.09
C ASP A 191 -8.90 -2.65 -2.74
N TYR A 192 -7.60 -2.88 -2.54
CA TYR A 192 -6.99 -4.20 -2.37
C TYR A 192 -7.36 -4.98 -1.09
N ASP A 193 -8.02 -4.36 -0.10
CA ASP A 193 -8.20 -4.95 1.24
C ASP A 193 -8.98 -6.28 1.20
N GLU A 194 -10.12 -6.32 0.49
CA GLU A 194 -10.90 -7.57 0.36
C GLU A 194 -10.18 -8.62 -0.50
N PRO A 195 -9.69 -8.32 -1.72
CA PRO A 195 -8.96 -9.31 -2.53
C PRO A 195 -7.72 -9.87 -1.82
N ALA A 196 -7.00 -9.05 -1.05
CA ALA A 196 -5.84 -9.50 -0.28
C ALA A 196 -6.24 -10.47 0.85
N ALA A 197 -7.34 -10.19 1.56
CA ALA A 197 -7.86 -11.07 2.60
C ALA A 197 -8.35 -12.41 2.01
N GLU A 198 -9.08 -12.37 0.88
CA GLU A 198 -9.52 -13.55 0.15
C GLU A 198 -8.33 -14.40 -0.33
N TRP A 199 -7.31 -13.77 -0.93
CA TRP A 199 -6.07 -14.43 -1.34
C TRP A 199 -5.40 -15.17 -0.17
N LEU A 200 -5.25 -14.49 0.97
CA LEU A 200 -4.59 -15.06 2.13
C LEU A 200 -5.41 -16.23 2.72
N SER A 201 -6.75 -16.13 2.70
CA SER A 201 -7.63 -17.25 3.08
C SER A 201 -7.40 -18.47 2.20
N ASN A 202 -7.39 -18.29 0.88
CA ASN A 202 -7.14 -19.35 -0.09
C ASN A 202 -5.74 -19.96 0.09
N VAL A 203 -4.72 -19.14 0.39
CA VAL A 203 -3.36 -19.63 0.67
C VAL A 203 -3.36 -20.53 1.90
N VAL A 204 -4.04 -20.15 2.97
CA VAL A 204 -4.13 -20.98 4.17
C VAL A 204 -4.85 -22.30 3.87
N GLU A 205 -5.95 -22.26 3.13
CA GLU A 205 -6.69 -23.46 2.74
C GLU A 205 -5.80 -24.41 1.93
N ALA A 206 -5.08 -23.92 0.92
CA ALA A 206 -4.15 -24.72 0.12
C ALA A 206 -2.97 -25.30 0.94
N LEU A 207 -2.50 -24.56 1.95
CA LEU A 207 -1.47 -25.05 2.88
C LEU A 207 -2.02 -26.14 3.83
N ASN A 208 -3.33 -26.13 4.11
CA ASN A 208 -4.03 -27.11 4.95
C ASN A 208 -4.52 -28.35 4.18
N ASP A 209 -4.87 -28.23 2.90
CA ASP A 209 -5.24 -29.36 2.03
C ASP A 209 -4.07 -30.33 1.81
N THR A 210 -2.83 -29.89 2.09
CA THR A 210 -1.67 -30.79 2.19
C THR A 210 -1.48 -31.42 3.59
N GLN A 211 -2.34 -31.09 4.57
CA GLN A 211 -2.23 -31.48 5.99
C GLN A 211 -3.41 -32.31 6.57
N GLU A 212 -4.39 -32.80 5.80
CA GLU A 212 -5.40 -33.71 6.37
C GLU A 212 -4.85 -35.11 6.70
N VAL A 213 -4.24 -35.25 7.90
CA VAL A 213 -4.82 -36.00 9.03
C VAL A 213 -4.35 -35.33 10.34
N ALA A 214 -5.09 -34.33 10.83
CA ALA A 214 -5.37 -34.15 12.27
C ALA A 214 -6.39 -33.02 12.45
N ALA A 215 -7.55 -33.40 13.00
CA ALA A 215 -8.75 -32.62 13.05
C ALA A 215 -8.69 -31.38 13.96
N SER A 216 -9.52 -30.44 13.55
CA SER A 216 -9.87 -29.14 14.09
C SER A 216 -10.58 -29.18 15.45
N GLY A 217 -10.44 -28.06 16.18
CA GLY A 217 -11.34 -27.71 17.27
C GLY A 217 -10.79 -26.65 18.22
N ALA A 218 -10.89 -25.36 17.86
CA ALA A 218 -10.98 -24.30 18.86
C ALA A 218 -11.73 -23.07 18.33
N THR A 219 -12.89 -22.85 18.94
CA THR A 219 -13.73 -21.65 18.90
C THR A 219 -12.99 -20.39 19.33
N SER A 220 -13.31 -19.30 18.64
CA SER A 220 -12.91 -17.93 18.95
C SER A 220 -13.45 -17.47 20.31
N VAL A 221 -12.55 -16.94 21.13
CA VAL A 221 -12.87 -16.04 22.25
C VAL A 221 -12.06 -14.77 22.05
N ASN A 222 -12.75 -13.66 21.82
CA ASN A 222 -12.17 -12.32 21.81
C ASN A 222 -11.48 -12.06 23.15
N ALA A 223 -10.17 -11.90 23.12
CA ALA A 223 -9.42 -11.24 24.18
C ALA A 223 -9.45 -9.72 23.94
N PRO A 224 -9.51 -8.88 24.99
CA PRO A 224 -9.37 -7.44 24.82
C PRO A 224 -7.95 -7.12 24.35
N ALA A 225 -7.84 -6.31 23.30
CA ALA A 225 -6.56 -5.80 22.81
C ALA A 225 -5.83 -5.02 23.91
N ALA A 226 -4.51 -5.17 23.94
CA ALA A 226 -3.63 -4.41 24.79
C ALA A 226 -3.81 -2.91 24.52
N SER A 227 -3.96 -2.13 25.58
CA SER A 227 -4.04 -0.67 25.56
C SER A 227 -2.73 -0.07 25.07
N GLY A 228 -2.72 0.51 23.87
CA GLY A 228 -1.60 1.29 23.35
C GLY A 228 -1.60 1.54 21.83
N GLU A 229 -2.26 0.70 21.02
CA GLU A 229 -2.33 0.87 19.55
C GLU A 229 -3.69 1.48 19.13
N SER A 230 -3.68 2.34 18.10
CA SER A 230 -4.90 2.89 17.53
C SER A 230 -5.80 1.79 16.95
N GLN A 231 -7.10 1.93 17.15
CA GLN A 231 -8.11 1.06 16.50
C GLN A 231 -8.39 1.45 15.05
N TYR A 232 -7.87 2.60 14.60
CA TYR A 232 -8.14 3.15 13.29
C TYR A 232 -7.16 2.62 12.25
N SER A 233 -7.68 2.32 11.08
CA SER A 233 -6.94 1.72 9.97
C SER A 233 -7.53 2.19 8.65
N ARG A 234 -6.94 1.73 7.55
CA ARG A 234 -7.51 1.94 6.21
C ARG A 234 -8.97 1.47 6.13
N THR A 235 -9.29 0.30 6.67
CA THR A 235 -10.65 -0.27 6.65
C THR A 235 -11.56 0.23 7.78
N ASN A 236 -11.01 1.00 8.73
CA ASN A 236 -11.74 1.64 9.82
C ASN A 236 -11.16 3.06 10.06
N PRO A 237 -11.42 4.02 9.16
CA PRO A 237 -10.77 5.33 9.22
C PRO A 237 -11.25 6.15 10.43
N PHE A 238 -10.37 7.01 10.94
CA PHE A 238 -10.71 8.00 11.97
C PHE A 238 -11.41 9.19 11.33
N HIS A 239 -12.54 9.62 11.89
CA HIS A 239 -13.20 10.86 11.45
C HIS A 239 -12.55 12.05 12.15
N ALA A 240 -11.59 12.66 11.48
CA ALA A 240 -10.74 13.71 12.01
C ALA A 240 -11.29 15.10 11.68
N GLU A 241 -11.28 16.01 12.65
CA GLU A 241 -11.72 17.39 12.48
C GLU A 241 -10.68 18.21 11.72
N VAL A 242 -11.12 19.01 10.74
CA VAL A 242 -10.32 20.02 10.08
C VAL A 242 -10.19 21.22 11.02
N LEU A 243 -8.96 21.54 11.41
CA LEU A 243 -8.66 22.66 12.30
C LEU A 243 -8.46 23.95 11.51
N GLU A 244 -7.70 23.88 10.42
CA GLU A 244 -7.29 25.06 9.65
C GLU A 244 -7.15 24.68 8.17
N ASN A 245 -7.52 25.60 7.27
CA ASN A 245 -7.44 25.39 5.83
C ASN A 245 -7.06 26.69 5.12
N ILE A 246 -5.78 26.84 4.74
CA ILE A 246 -5.20 28.10 4.26
C ILE A 246 -4.71 27.93 2.82
N ASN A 247 -5.02 28.88 1.94
CA ASN A 247 -4.35 28.96 0.65
C ASN A 247 -2.95 29.57 0.82
N LEU A 248 -1.91 28.79 0.49
CA LEU A 248 -0.51 29.20 0.56
C LEU A 248 -0.07 30.09 -0.60
N ASN A 249 -0.82 30.08 -1.71
CA ASN A 249 -0.49 30.90 -2.87
C ASN A 249 -0.88 32.37 -2.65
N GLY A 250 -0.01 33.26 -3.11
CA GLY A 250 -0.24 34.70 -3.10
C GLY A 250 -1.32 35.13 -4.09
N ARG A 251 -1.88 36.33 -3.85
CA ARG A 251 -2.93 36.91 -4.69
C ARG A 251 -2.47 36.99 -6.15
N GLY A 252 -3.28 36.43 -7.05
CA GLY A 252 -3.02 36.45 -8.49
C GLY A 252 -2.27 35.22 -9.01
N SER A 253 -1.93 34.25 -8.15
CA SER A 253 -1.48 32.94 -8.62
C SER A 253 -2.54 32.28 -9.50
N ASN A 254 -2.09 31.53 -10.49
CA ASN A 254 -2.89 30.58 -11.27
C ASN A 254 -2.97 29.20 -10.61
N LYS A 255 -2.31 29.01 -9.45
CA LYS A 255 -2.36 27.80 -8.63
C LYS A 255 -3.15 28.06 -7.36
N GLU A 256 -3.58 26.97 -6.75
CA GLU A 256 -4.09 26.97 -5.39
C GLU A 256 -3.51 25.75 -4.67
N THR A 257 -2.81 26.01 -3.58
CA THR A 257 -2.12 25.01 -2.76
C THR A 257 -2.55 25.25 -1.33
N ARG A 258 -3.25 24.27 -0.76
CA ARG A 258 -3.81 24.37 0.59
C ARG A 258 -2.83 23.81 1.61
N HIS A 259 -2.62 24.56 2.69
CA HIS A 259 -2.19 24.01 3.97
C HIS A 259 -3.44 23.56 4.73
N LEU A 260 -3.49 22.30 5.11
CA LEU A 260 -4.62 21.72 5.84
C LEU A 260 -4.10 21.16 7.17
N GLU A 261 -4.67 21.58 8.29
CA GLU A 261 -4.38 21.06 9.62
C GLU A 261 -5.57 20.23 10.10
N ILE A 262 -5.30 19.03 10.60
CA ILE A 262 -6.31 18.04 10.95
C ILE A 262 -6.02 17.53 12.36
N SER A 263 -7.04 17.52 13.22
CA SER A 263 -6.94 16.99 14.58
C SER A 263 -6.88 15.47 14.59
N LEU A 264 -5.92 14.92 15.32
CA LEU A 264 -5.78 13.52 15.69
C LEU A 264 -6.17 13.27 17.16
N GLU A 265 -6.69 14.27 17.86
CA GLU A 265 -7.07 14.15 19.28
C GLU A 265 -8.01 12.95 19.50
N GLY A 266 -7.72 12.15 20.53
CA GLY A 266 -8.53 10.98 20.89
C GLY A 266 -8.41 9.77 19.94
N SER A 267 -7.66 9.88 18.83
CA SER A 267 -7.51 8.80 17.86
C SER A 267 -6.45 7.76 18.26
N ASN A 268 -5.48 8.16 19.08
CA ASN A 268 -4.21 7.45 19.32
C ASN A 268 -3.44 7.12 18.02
N LEU A 269 -3.74 7.80 16.91
CA LEU A 269 -2.95 7.70 15.69
C LEU A 269 -1.57 8.32 15.93
N SER A 270 -0.54 7.61 15.49
CA SER A 270 0.84 8.07 15.54
C SER A 270 1.44 8.01 14.15
N TYR A 271 2.32 8.95 13.82
CA TYR A 271 3.05 8.95 12.57
C TYR A 271 4.45 9.52 12.78
N LYS A 272 5.32 9.29 11.80
CA LYS A 272 6.64 9.91 11.73
C LYS A 272 6.77 10.74 10.44
N PRO A 273 7.61 11.78 10.42
CA PRO A 273 7.92 12.50 9.18
C PRO A 273 8.24 11.53 8.03
N GLY A 274 7.66 11.80 6.86
CA GLY A 274 7.74 10.94 5.69
C GLY A 274 6.69 9.83 5.62
N ASP A 275 5.80 9.69 6.61
CA ASP A 275 4.54 8.95 6.45
C ASP A 275 3.54 9.78 5.62
N SER A 276 2.47 9.14 5.15
CA SER A 276 1.39 9.79 4.42
C SER A 276 0.07 9.69 5.18
N LEU A 277 -0.82 10.65 5.02
CA LEU A 277 -2.22 10.56 5.46
C LEU A 277 -3.08 10.13 4.27
N GLY A 278 -3.85 9.07 4.44
CA GLY A 278 -4.90 8.70 3.50
C GLY A 278 -6.21 9.39 3.88
N ILE A 279 -6.85 10.06 2.91
CA ILE A 279 -8.17 10.67 3.06
C ILE A 279 -9.14 9.92 2.14
N TYR A 280 -10.27 9.46 2.66
CA TYR A 280 -11.38 9.00 1.82
C TYR A 280 -12.23 10.20 1.38
N PRO A 281 -12.22 10.56 0.09
CA PRO A 281 -12.93 11.74 -0.36
C PRO A 281 -14.38 11.44 -0.72
N GLU A 282 -15.13 12.50 -1.00
CA GLU A 282 -16.49 12.45 -1.52
C GLU A 282 -16.52 13.04 -2.92
N ASN A 283 -17.26 12.42 -3.84
CA ASN A 283 -17.51 12.96 -5.17
C ASN A 283 -18.24 14.32 -5.10
N ASP A 284 -18.14 15.09 -6.17
CA ASP A 284 -18.92 16.30 -6.32
C ASP A 284 -20.41 15.94 -6.48
N ALA A 285 -21.26 16.45 -5.59
CA ALA A 285 -22.69 16.23 -5.65
C ALA A 285 -23.29 16.70 -7.00
N ALA A 286 -22.72 17.73 -7.61
CA ALA A 286 -23.15 18.21 -8.92
C ALA A 286 -22.86 17.19 -10.03
N LEU A 287 -21.73 16.49 -9.99
CA LEU A 287 -21.42 15.41 -10.94
C LEU A 287 -22.38 14.22 -10.76
N VAL A 288 -22.66 13.87 -9.51
CA VAL A 288 -23.62 12.80 -9.19
C VAL A 288 -25.03 13.17 -9.67
N ASP A 289 -25.46 14.41 -9.49
CA ASP A 289 -26.76 14.88 -9.97
C ASP A 289 -26.86 14.81 -11.51
N MET A 290 -25.80 15.20 -12.23
CA MET A 290 -25.77 15.06 -13.70
C MET A 290 -25.87 13.60 -14.16
N LEU A 291 -25.21 12.67 -13.45
CA LEU A 291 -25.30 11.23 -13.74
C LEU A 291 -26.73 10.70 -13.54
N LEU A 292 -27.35 11.05 -12.43
CA LEU A 292 -28.72 10.62 -12.09
C LEU A 292 -29.74 11.19 -13.07
N ASP A 293 -29.57 12.44 -13.48
CA ASP A 293 -30.44 13.10 -14.47
C ASP A 293 -30.32 12.46 -15.86
N GLU A 294 -29.10 12.13 -16.30
CA GLU A 294 -28.84 11.47 -17.59
C GLU A 294 -29.48 10.08 -17.64
N LEU A 295 -29.30 9.29 -16.59
CA LEU A 295 -29.83 7.93 -16.48
C LEU A 295 -31.32 7.89 -16.07
N LYS A 296 -31.86 9.02 -15.61
CA LYS A 296 -33.23 9.17 -15.09
C LYS A 296 -33.52 8.21 -13.92
N TRP A 297 -32.54 7.99 -13.06
CA TRP A 297 -32.66 7.11 -11.91
C TRP A 297 -33.16 7.84 -10.66
N ASN A 298 -33.82 7.10 -9.77
CA ASN A 298 -34.29 7.65 -8.51
C ASN A 298 -33.12 7.77 -7.52
N PRO A 299 -32.78 8.97 -7.02
CA PRO A 299 -31.68 9.16 -6.06
C PRO A 299 -31.86 8.37 -4.75
N GLU A 300 -33.11 8.08 -4.37
CA GLU A 300 -33.47 7.38 -3.12
C GLU A 300 -33.57 5.86 -3.29
N GLU A 301 -33.27 5.33 -4.48
CA GLU A 301 -33.25 3.88 -4.68
C GLU A 301 -32.14 3.24 -3.84
N ILE A 302 -32.47 2.18 -3.11
CA ILE A 302 -31.53 1.53 -2.22
C ILE A 302 -30.69 0.54 -3.01
N VAL A 303 -29.37 0.71 -2.92
CA VAL A 303 -28.38 -0.16 -3.55
C VAL A 303 -27.43 -0.76 -2.51
N THR A 304 -26.92 -1.95 -2.80
CA THR A 304 -25.89 -2.62 -2.00
C THR A 304 -24.53 -2.01 -2.30
N VAL A 305 -23.82 -1.54 -1.28
CA VAL A 305 -22.55 -0.82 -1.39
C VAL A 305 -21.32 -1.65 -1.09
N ASN A 306 -21.44 -2.90 -0.63
CA ASN A 306 -20.31 -3.81 -0.42
C ASN A 306 -20.74 -5.29 -0.37
N LYS A 307 -19.77 -6.21 -0.30
CA LYS A 307 -20.05 -7.66 -0.26
C LYS A 307 -20.67 -8.11 1.07
N GLN A 308 -20.52 -7.32 2.14
CA GLN A 308 -21.07 -7.59 3.46
C GLN A 308 -22.59 -7.33 3.51
N GLY A 309 -23.14 -6.69 2.48
CA GLY A 309 -24.57 -6.43 2.34
C GLY A 309 -25.01 -5.09 2.91
N ASP A 310 -24.08 -4.16 3.15
CA ASP A 310 -24.44 -2.80 3.53
C ASP A 310 -25.16 -2.10 2.38
N VAL A 311 -26.10 -1.22 2.71
CA VAL A 311 -26.97 -0.55 1.73
C VAL A 311 -27.01 0.95 1.96
N ALA A 312 -27.19 1.72 0.89
CA ALA A 312 -27.37 3.17 0.94
C ALA A 312 -28.29 3.65 -0.20
N PRO A 313 -28.89 4.85 -0.07
CA PRO A 313 -29.50 5.53 -1.21
C PRO A 313 -28.49 5.71 -2.34
N LEU A 314 -28.91 5.53 -3.59
CA LEU A 314 -28.08 5.57 -4.78
C LEU A 314 -27.24 6.85 -4.86
N LYS A 315 -27.84 8.02 -4.61
CA LYS A 315 -27.12 9.29 -4.62
C LYS A 315 -25.99 9.28 -3.59
N GLN A 316 -26.26 8.83 -2.36
CA GLN A 316 -25.25 8.76 -1.32
C GLN A 316 -24.14 7.76 -1.68
N ALA A 317 -24.51 6.59 -2.22
CA ALA A 317 -23.56 5.58 -2.65
C ALA A 317 -22.59 6.11 -3.72
N LEU A 318 -23.10 6.86 -4.71
CA LEU A 318 -22.28 7.50 -5.73
C LEU A 318 -21.43 8.65 -5.18
N ILE A 319 -21.83 9.29 -4.08
CA ILE A 319 -21.01 10.34 -3.43
C ILE A 319 -19.85 9.72 -2.66
N THR A 320 -20.09 8.70 -1.84
CA THR A 320 -19.11 8.24 -0.84
C THR A 320 -18.44 6.90 -1.15
N ASN A 321 -19.08 6.01 -1.90
CA ASN A 321 -18.67 4.60 -1.96
C ASN A 321 -17.98 4.19 -3.27
N PHE A 322 -18.22 4.91 -4.36
CA PHE A 322 -17.81 4.48 -5.70
C PHE A 322 -16.99 5.55 -6.44
N GLU A 323 -15.99 5.11 -7.18
CA GLU A 323 -15.26 5.96 -8.12
C GLU A 323 -16.11 6.24 -9.36
N ILE A 324 -16.24 7.51 -9.73
CA ILE A 324 -17.00 7.93 -10.92
C ILE A 324 -16.21 8.87 -11.83
N THR A 325 -15.00 9.26 -11.45
CA THR A 325 -14.19 10.27 -12.16
C THR A 325 -13.09 9.67 -13.02
N VAL A 326 -12.71 8.42 -12.77
CA VAL A 326 -11.66 7.71 -13.53
C VAL A 326 -12.28 6.54 -14.29
N LEU A 327 -12.13 6.55 -15.61
CA LEU A 327 -12.47 5.41 -16.44
C LEU A 327 -11.32 4.40 -16.48
N THR A 328 -11.64 3.12 -16.38
CA THR A 328 -10.66 2.03 -16.49
C THR A 328 -11.09 1.02 -17.56
N LYS A 329 -10.13 0.30 -18.14
CA LYS A 329 -10.45 -0.75 -19.12
C LYS A 329 -11.42 -1.81 -18.56
N PRO A 330 -11.24 -2.34 -17.32
CA PRO A 330 -12.20 -3.27 -16.72
C PRO A 330 -13.61 -2.68 -16.57
N LEU A 331 -13.74 -1.38 -16.27
CA LEU A 331 -15.03 -0.72 -16.18
C LEU A 331 -15.74 -0.72 -17.53
N LEU A 332 -15.06 -0.29 -18.61
CA LEU A 332 -15.66 -0.24 -19.95
C LEU A 332 -16.04 -1.64 -20.45
N GLN A 333 -15.22 -2.66 -20.17
CA GLN A 333 -15.52 -4.05 -20.51
C GLN A 333 -16.78 -4.59 -19.83
N GLN A 334 -17.00 -4.22 -18.57
CA GLN A 334 -18.22 -4.60 -17.85
C GLN A 334 -19.42 -3.77 -18.32
N ALA A 335 -19.25 -2.46 -18.49
CA ALA A 335 -20.29 -1.56 -18.98
C ALA A 335 -20.80 -1.97 -20.37
N ALA A 336 -19.93 -2.45 -21.27
CA ALA A 336 -20.31 -2.92 -22.60
C ALA A 336 -21.38 -4.02 -22.60
N GLN A 337 -21.57 -4.74 -21.49
CA GLN A 337 -22.65 -5.73 -21.34
C GLN A 337 -24.04 -5.09 -21.22
N PHE A 338 -24.09 -3.79 -20.93
CA PHE A 338 -25.31 -3.02 -20.69
C PHE A 338 -25.69 -2.11 -21.87
N THR A 339 -24.96 -2.14 -23.00
CA THR A 339 -25.29 -1.35 -24.19
C THR A 339 -25.06 -2.16 -25.46
N GLU A 340 -25.86 -1.88 -26.50
CA GLU A 340 -25.69 -2.44 -27.84
C GLU A 340 -24.83 -1.54 -28.75
N ASP A 341 -24.23 -0.48 -28.21
CA ASP A 341 -23.43 0.47 -29.00
C ASP A 341 -22.20 -0.20 -29.64
N GLU A 342 -22.22 -0.30 -30.98
CA GLU A 342 -21.19 -0.99 -31.75
C GLU A 342 -19.79 -0.36 -31.58
N LYS A 343 -19.73 0.96 -31.36
CA LYS A 343 -18.46 1.68 -31.24
C LYS A 343 -17.75 1.36 -29.93
N LEU A 344 -18.47 1.22 -28.82
CA LEU A 344 -17.87 0.75 -27.57
C LEU A 344 -17.33 -0.68 -27.72
N HIS A 345 -18.09 -1.57 -28.34
CA HIS A 345 -17.66 -2.95 -28.59
C HIS A 345 -16.45 -3.03 -29.52
N GLU A 346 -16.40 -2.21 -30.56
CA GLU A 346 -15.25 -2.10 -31.48
C GLU A 346 -14.00 -1.57 -30.74
N MET A 347 -14.13 -0.50 -29.95
CA MET A 347 -13.03 0.10 -29.18
C MET A 347 -12.43 -0.88 -28.16
N LEU A 348 -13.22 -1.84 -27.66
CA LEU A 348 -12.76 -2.88 -26.73
C LEU A 348 -12.14 -4.10 -27.44
N SER A 349 -12.25 -4.19 -28.76
CA SER A 349 -11.71 -5.29 -29.55
C SER A 349 -10.19 -5.21 -29.73
N ALA A 350 -9.56 -6.35 -30.03
CA ALA A 350 -8.11 -6.41 -30.24
C ALA A 350 -7.68 -5.52 -31.42
N GLY A 351 -6.60 -4.75 -31.25
CA GLY A 351 -6.08 -3.82 -32.26
C GLY A 351 -6.53 -2.35 -32.08
N HIS A 352 -7.39 -2.07 -31.10
CA HIS A 352 -7.89 -0.72 -30.78
C HIS A 352 -7.33 -0.18 -29.45
N GLU A 353 -6.19 -0.69 -28.98
CA GLU A 353 -5.62 -0.35 -27.67
C GLU A 353 -5.30 1.14 -27.53
N GLU A 354 -4.79 1.78 -28.59
CA GLU A 354 -4.51 3.22 -28.62
C GLU A 354 -5.80 4.06 -28.60
N GLU A 355 -6.85 3.62 -29.29
CA GLU A 355 -8.14 4.31 -29.26
C GLU A 355 -8.73 4.27 -27.84
N LEU A 356 -8.74 3.09 -27.22
CA LEU A 356 -9.17 2.91 -25.84
C LEU A 356 -8.35 3.78 -24.88
N LYS A 357 -7.02 3.77 -24.99
CA LYS A 357 -6.13 4.60 -24.15
C LYS A 357 -6.44 6.09 -24.27
N ASN A 358 -6.67 6.57 -25.49
CA ASN A 358 -7.07 7.96 -25.75
C ASN A 358 -8.47 8.27 -25.22
N TYR A 359 -9.39 7.29 -25.24
CA TYR A 359 -10.73 7.47 -24.70
C TYR A 359 -10.74 7.60 -23.18
N LEU A 360 -10.00 6.72 -22.49
CA LEU A 360 -9.90 6.69 -21.02
C LEU A 360 -9.26 7.96 -20.45
N SER A 361 -8.36 8.60 -21.20
CA SER A 361 -7.67 9.81 -20.75
C SER A 361 -8.62 11.00 -20.70
N GLY A 362 -8.79 11.59 -19.52
CA GLY A 362 -9.51 12.86 -19.34
C GLY A 362 -11.04 12.78 -19.44
N ARG A 363 -11.62 11.58 -19.48
CA ARG A 363 -13.07 11.35 -19.38
C ARG A 363 -13.45 10.73 -18.03
N ASP A 364 -14.70 10.94 -17.64
CA ASP A 364 -15.32 10.34 -16.46
C ASP A 364 -16.55 9.50 -16.83
N LEU A 365 -17.22 8.95 -15.81
CA LEU A 365 -18.38 8.07 -15.98
C LEU A 365 -19.55 8.74 -16.72
N LEU A 366 -19.72 10.06 -16.59
CA LEU A 366 -20.79 10.78 -17.29
C LEU A 366 -20.51 10.81 -18.79
N ASP A 367 -19.26 10.98 -19.20
CA ASP A 367 -18.92 10.94 -20.63
C ASP A 367 -19.18 9.55 -21.21
N LEU A 368 -18.79 8.48 -20.49
CA LEU A 368 -19.09 7.11 -20.89
C LEU A 368 -20.60 6.94 -21.09
N ILE A 369 -21.40 7.38 -20.12
CA ILE A 369 -22.87 7.25 -20.18
C ILE A 369 -23.46 8.00 -21.37
N GLN A 370 -23.01 9.22 -21.62
CA GLN A 370 -23.51 10.07 -22.70
C GLN A 370 -23.07 9.60 -24.08
N ASP A 371 -21.84 9.09 -24.21
CA ASP A 371 -21.26 8.69 -25.49
C ASP A 371 -21.84 7.37 -26.02
N PHE A 372 -22.21 6.44 -25.13
CA PHE A 372 -22.56 5.06 -25.50
C PHE A 372 -23.92 4.58 -24.98
N GLY A 373 -24.75 5.50 -24.52
CA GLY A 373 -26.16 5.22 -24.21
C GLY A 373 -26.98 4.88 -25.46
N PRO A 374 -28.18 4.27 -25.30
CA PRO A 374 -28.86 4.00 -24.03
C PRO A 374 -28.35 2.76 -23.31
N TRP A 375 -28.52 2.74 -21.98
CA TRP A 375 -28.06 1.66 -21.12
C TRP A 375 -29.22 0.78 -20.63
N ALA A 376 -29.08 -0.54 -20.80
CA ALA A 376 -29.97 -1.57 -20.29
C ALA A 376 -29.44 -2.11 -18.94
N ALA A 377 -29.36 -1.25 -17.93
CA ALA A 377 -28.89 -1.58 -16.58
C ALA A 377 -29.82 -1.00 -15.51
N SER A 378 -30.01 -1.72 -14.41
CA SER A 378 -30.56 -1.16 -13.18
C SER A 378 -29.50 -0.35 -12.42
N PRO A 379 -29.89 0.52 -11.46
CA PRO A 379 -28.92 1.17 -10.58
C PRO A 379 -27.99 0.17 -9.87
N GLN A 380 -28.52 -0.98 -9.44
CA GLN A 380 -27.72 -2.01 -8.79
C GLN A 380 -26.69 -2.64 -9.75
N ASP A 381 -27.06 -2.92 -10.99
CA ASP A 381 -26.13 -3.48 -11.99
C ASP A 381 -24.95 -2.53 -12.20
N PHE A 382 -25.25 -1.23 -12.29
CA PHE A 382 -24.24 -0.21 -12.55
C PHE A 382 -23.28 0.00 -11.38
N VAL A 383 -23.78 0.13 -10.15
CA VAL A 383 -22.88 0.27 -8.98
C VAL A 383 -22.03 -0.99 -8.76
N SER A 384 -22.47 -2.15 -9.24
CA SER A 384 -21.72 -3.42 -9.10
C SER A 384 -20.49 -3.50 -10.00
N ILE A 385 -20.41 -2.69 -11.07
CA ILE A 385 -19.24 -2.64 -11.96
C ILE A 385 -18.25 -1.51 -11.61
N LEU A 386 -18.65 -0.59 -10.73
CA LEU A 386 -17.80 0.50 -10.25
C LEU A 386 -16.85 -0.02 -9.17
N ARG A 387 -15.58 0.40 -9.24
CA ARG A 387 -14.62 0.18 -8.14
C ARG A 387 -14.99 1.02 -6.92
N LYS A 388 -14.55 0.60 -5.73
CA LYS A 388 -14.74 1.40 -4.51
C LYS A 388 -13.97 2.71 -4.59
N MET A 389 -14.49 3.73 -3.89
CA MET A 389 -13.81 5.01 -3.76
C MET A 389 -12.43 4.81 -3.11
N PRO A 390 -11.32 5.07 -3.84
CA PRO A 390 -10.00 4.93 -3.27
C PRO A 390 -9.69 6.10 -2.33
N ALA A 391 -8.97 5.84 -1.25
CA ALA A 391 -8.37 6.91 -0.46
C ALA A 391 -7.27 7.63 -1.26
N ARG A 392 -7.14 8.94 -1.08
CA ARG A 392 -6.03 9.72 -1.61
C ARG A 392 -4.95 9.90 -0.55
N LEU A 393 -3.73 9.49 -0.87
CA LEU A 393 -2.56 9.66 -0.01
C LEU A 393 -1.94 11.04 -0.21
N TYR A 394 -1.58 11.69 0.89
CA TYR A 394 -0.82 12.94 0.91
C TYR A 394 0.37 12.79 1.86
N SER A 395 1.57 13.16 1.42
CA SER A 395 2.76 13.18 2.28
C SER A 395 2.54 14.16 3.43
N ILE A 396 2.76 13.70 4.66
CA ILE A 396 2.52 14.50 5.86
C ILE A 396 3.54 15.65 5.92
N ALA A 397 3.04 16.85 6.16
CA ALA A 397 3.80 18.11 6.19
C ALA A 397 4.10 18.65 7.59
N SER A 398 3.88 17.83 8.63
CA SER A 398 4.21 18.14 10.02
C SER A 398 5.03 17.03 10.70
N SER A 399 5.75 17.38 11.75
CA SER A 399 6.24 16.45 12.76
C SER A 399 5.22 16.35 13.90
N LEU A 400 5.00 15.13 14.41
CA LEU A 400 4.16 14.90 15.59
C LEU A 400 4.84 15.39 16.88
N GLU A 401 6.18 15.49 16.91
CA GLU A 401 6.91 16.09 18.04
C GLU A 401 6.69 17.60 18.10
N ALA A 402 6.61 18.26 16.94
CA ALA A 402 6.37 19.69 16.84
C ALA A 402 4.88 20.07 16.97
N ASN A 403 3.97 19.20 16.51
CA ASN A 403 2.52 19.44 16.53
C ASN A 403 1.82 18.22 17.12
N PRO A 404 1.81 18.06 18.45
CA PRO A 404 1.16 16.94 19.10
C PRO A 404 -0.33 16.91 18.75
N GLU A 405 -0.85 15.71 18.49
CA GLU A 405 -2.27 15.49 18.18
C GLU A 405 -2.77 16.20 16.91
N GLU A 406 -1.88 16.66 16.02
CA GLU A 406 -2.24 17.30 14.75
C GLU A 406 -1.48 16.65 13.59
N VAL A 407 -2.08 16.67 12.39
CA VAL A 407 -1.42 16.28 11.14
C VAL A 407 -1.67 17.34 10.07
N HIS A 408 -0.61 17.75 9.40
CA HIS A 408 -0.66 18.85 8.43
C HIS A 408 -0.40 18.30 7.03
N LEU A 409 -1.07 18.85 6.02
CA LEU A 409 -0.92 18.45 4.62
C LEU A 409 -0.66 19.66 3.72
N THR A 410 -0.03 19.42 2.58
CA THR A 410 0.15 20.43 1.51
C THR A 410 -0.48 19.91 0.21
N ILE A 411 -1.66 20.43 -0.13
CA ILE A 411 -2.51 19.87 -1.19
C ILE A 411 -2.66 20.85 -2.34
N GLY A 412 -2.18 20.48 -3.53
CA GLY A 412 -2.45 21.22 -4.76
C GLY A 412 -3.84 20.93 -5.31
N ALA A 413 -4.65 21.97 -5.54
CA ALA A 413 -5.97 21.84 -6.14
C ALA A 413 -5.85 21.46 -7.62
N LEU A 414 -6.50 20.36 -8.03
CA LEU A 414 -6.46 19.87 -9.41
C LEU A 414 -7.70 20.34 -10.15
N ARG A 415 -7.50 21.20 -11.14
CA ARG A 415 -8.54 21.69 -12.05
C ARG A 415 -8.02 21.65 -13.48
N TYR A 416 -8.83 21.13 -14.41
CA TYR A 416 -8.48 21.10 -15.82
C TYR A 416 -9.74 21.09 -16.69
N GLU A 417 -9.61 21.48 -17.95
CA GLU A 417 -10.69 21.37 -18.95
C GLU A 417 -10.45 20.14 -19.80
N SER A 418 -11.48 19.31 -19.98
CA SER A 418 -11.40 18.12 -20.82
C SER A 418 -12.74 17.79 -21.46
N TYR A 419 -12.72 17.57 -22.77
CA TYR A 419 -13.90 17.28 -23.60
C TYR A 419 -15.06 18.27 -23.39
N GLY A 420 -14.74 19.56 -23.28
CA GLY A 420 -15.73 20.63 -23.14
C GLY A 420 -16.36 20.76 -21.76
N ARG A 421 -15.83 20.06 -20.74
CA ARG A 421 -16.24 20.20 -19.35
C ARG A 421 -15.06 20.51 -18.44
N SER A 422 -15.30 21.35 -17.44
CA SER A 422 -14.41 21.56 -16.31
C SER A 422 -14.35 20.27 -15.47
N ARG A 423 -13.13 19.87 -15.09
CA ARG A 423 -12.82 18.68 -14.31
C ARG A 423 -12.06 19.05 -13.06
N ASN A 424 -12.40 18.34 -12.00
CA ASN A 424 -11.95 18.61 -10.65
C ASN A 424 -11.37 17.32 -10.06
N GLY A 425 -10.22 17.41 -9.40
CA GLY A 425 -9.71 16.30 -8.60
C GLY A 425 -10.60 16.09 -7.37
N VAL A 426 -11.11 14.88 -7.17
CA VAL A 426 -12.11 14.55 -6.14
C VAL A 426 -11.66 15.03 -4.74
N CYS A 427 -10.51 14.54 -4.26
CA CYS A 427 -10.02 14.86 -2.92
C CYS A 427 -9.44 16.28 -2.82
N SER A 428 -8.70 16.74 -3.84
CA SER A 428 -8.06 18.06 -3.77
C SER A 428 -9.07 19.21 -3.82
N ILE A 429 -10.17 19.07 -4.55
CA ILE A 429 -11.26 20.07 -4.59
C ILE A 429 -12.21 19.93 -3.41
N LEU A 430 -12.40 18.73 -2.87
CA LEU A 430 -12.99 18.58 -1.53
C LEU A 430 -12.21 19.44 -0.52
N CYS A 431 -10.88 19.29 -0.48
CA CYS A 431 -10.03 20.05 0.43
C CYS A 431 -9.99 21.55 0.13
N ALA A 432 -10.00 21.96 -1.14
CA ALA A 432 -9.87 23.37 -1.50
C ALA A 432 -11.17 24.18 -1.34
N GLU A 433 -12.32 23.58 -1.63
CA GLU A 433 -13.58 24.33 -1.81
C GLU A 433 -14.74 23.87 -0.92
N ARG A 434 -14.70 22.63 -0.40
CA ARG A 434 -15.85 22.02 0.30
C ARG A 434 -15.57 21.68 1.76
N LEU A 435 -14.35 21.94 2.23
CA LEU A 435 -13.96 21.76 3.63
C LEU A 435 -13.66 23.09 4.31
N GLU A 436 -14.36 23.31 5.41
CA GLU A 436 -14.10 24.43 6.33
C GLU A 436 -13.69 23.89 7.71
N PRO A 437 -12.99 24.69 8.53
CA PRO A 437 -12.73 24.36 9.92
C PRO A 437 -13.99 23.89 10.67
N GLY A 438 -13.86 22.80 11.41
CA GLY A 438 -14.95 22.11 12.11
C GLY A 438 -15.65 21.00 11.31
N HIS A 439 -15.39 20.88 10.00
CA HIS A 439 -15.80 19.69 9.24
C HIS A 439 -14.94 18.47 9.61
N THR A 440 -15.45 17.26 9.40
CA THR A 440 -14.70 16.02 9.64
C THR A 440 -14.44 15.25 8.36
N LEU A 441 -13.28 14.61 8.25
CA LEU A 441 -12.93 13.70 7.16
C LEU A 441 -12.50 12.32 7.68
N PRO A 442 -12.86 11.23 7.00
CA PRO A 442 -12.30 9.90 7.24
C PRO A 442 -10.83 9.83 6.81
N VAL A 443 -9.92 9.61 7.77
CA VAL A 443 -8.48 9.55 7.55
C VAL A 443 -7.82 8.32 8.18
N TYR A 444 -6.66 7.94 7.67
CA TYR A 444 -5.78 6.93 8.29
C TYR A 444 -4.31 7.23 8.00
N ILE A 445 -3.41 6.74 8.85
CA ILE A 445 -1.96 6.87 8.63
C ILE A 445 -1.46 5.72 7.76
N GLN A 446 -0.80 6.06 6.66
CA GLN A 446 -0.05 5.15 5.83
C GLN A 446 1.44 5.27 6.19
N HIS A 447 1.96 4.24 6.85
CA HIS A 447 3.38 4.21 7.21
C HIS A 447 4.27 3.92 6.01
N ASN A 448 5.35 4.70 5.87
CA ASN A 448 6.35 4.51 4.84
C ASN A 448 7.75 4.36 5.46
N GLN A 449 8.28 3.13 5.47
CA GLN A 449 9.61 2.83 6.00
C GLN A 449 10.75 3.18 5.03
N ASN A 450 10.41 3.47 3.77
CA ASN A 450 11.37 3.77 2.70
C ASN A 450 11.62 5.29 2.55
N PHE A 451 10.93 6.12 3.32
CA PHE A 451 11.08 7.57 3.31
C PHE A 451 11.12 8.12 4.74
N LYS A 452 12.30 8.10 5.36
CA LYS A 452 12.52 8.47 6.77
C LYS A 452 13.83 9.22 6.97
N LEU A 453 13.82 10.12 7.96
CA LEU A 453 15.04 10.76 8.45
C LEU A 453 16.08 9.72 8.92
N PRO A 454 17.38 10.02 8.83
CA PRO A 454 18.41 9.13 9.35
C PRO A 454 18.32 9.03 10.87
N GLU A 455 18.54 7.83 11.44
CA GLU A 455 18.55 7.63 12.89
C GLU A 455 19.60 8.48 13.61
N ASN A 456 20.74 8.71 12.97
CA ASN A 456 21.76 9.63 13.47
C ASN A 456 21.46 11.06 13.02
N GLY A 457 21.07 11.93 13.96
CA GLY A 457 20.79 13.35 13.72
C GLY A 457 21.97 14.18 13.19
N GLU A 458 23.21 13.69 13.30
CA GLU A 458 24.40 14.32 12.71
C GLU A 458 24.56 14.04 11.21
N THR A 459 23.89 13.03 10.67
CA THR A 459 23.95 12.68 9.25
C THR A 459 23.39 13.83 8.41
N PRO A 460 24.15 14.35 7.43
CA PRO A 460 23.66 15.41 6.55
C PRO A 460 22.50 14.93 5.67
N ILE A 461 21.58 15.83 5.35
CA ILE A 461 20.47 15.54 4.44
C ILE A 461 20.39 16.55 3.29
N ILE A 462 20.07 16.05 2.11
CA ILE A 462 19.76 16.84 0.92
C ILE A 462 18.33 16.52 0.52
N MET A 463 17.51 17.56 0.37
CA MET A 463 16.08 17.45 0.09
C MET A 463 15.78 18.16 -1.22
N VAL A 464 15.13 17.47 -2.16
CA VAL A 464 14.74 18.02 -3.46
C VAL A 464 13.22 17.88 -3.60
N GLY A 465 12.51 19.00 -3.48
CA GLY A 465 11.04 19.00 -3.39
C GLY A 465 10.42 20.25 -4.01
N PRO A 466 10.23 20.30 -5.33
CA PRO A 466 9.50 21.38 -5.98
C PRO A 466 7.98 21.29 -5.76
N GLY A 467 7.32 22.44 -5.69
CA GLY A 467 5.88 22.56 -5.49
C GLY A 467 5.41 21.85 -4.22
N THR A 468 4.37 21.02 -4.34
CA THR A 468 3.84 20.22 -3.21
C THR A 468 4.81 19.17 -2.69
N GLY A 469 5.86 18.83 -3.45
CA GLY A 469 6.94 17.94 -2.99
C GLY A 469 7.72 18.49 -1.78
N VAL A 470 7.48 19.74 -1.39
CA VAL A 470 8.01 20.33 -0.16
C VAL A 470 7.37 19.75 1.11
N ALA A 471 6.20 19.12 1.02
CA ALA A 471 5.41 18.65 2.15
C ALA A 471 6.23 17.84 3.17
N PRO A 472 6.82 16.68 2.84
CA PRO A 472 7.54 15.89 3.83
C PRO A 472 8.81 16.61 4.34
N PHE A 473 9.38 17.54 3.57
CA PHE A 473 10.56 18.29 3.99
C PHE A 473 10.24 19.34 5.03
N ARG A 474 9.02 19.90 5.02
CA ARG A 474 8.52 20.72 6.13
C ARG A 474 8.48 19.90 7.43
N ALA A 475 7.94 18.67 7.36
CA ALA A 475 7.93 17.74 8.49
C ALA A 475 9.34 17.38 8.97
N PHE A 476 10.28 17.16 8.05
CA PHE A 476 11.68 16.85 8.38
C PHE A 476 12.35 18.01 9.12
N MET A 477 12.10 19.25 8.69
CA MET A 477 12.68 20.42 9.35
C MET A 477 12.11 20.63 10.76
N GLN A 478 10.79 20.46 10.93
CA GLN A 478 10.17 20.50 12.25
C GLN A 478 10.76 19.45 13.19
N GLU A 479 10.87 18.20 12.75
CA GLU A 479 11.46 17.12 13.55
C GLU A 479 12.91 17.42 13.95
N ARG A 480 13.73 17.89 12.99
CA ARG A 480 15.13 18.22 13.26
C ARG A 480 15.28 19.37 14.24
N GLU A 481 14.40 20.36 14.18
CA GLU A 481 14.35 21.47 15.14
C GLU A 481 14.04 20.95 16.55
N GLU A 482 12.98 20.15 16.72
CA GLU A 482 12.57 19.61 18.02
C GLU A 482 13.60 18.63 18.62
N GLN A 483 14.26 17.83 17.79
CA GLN A 483 15.31 16.91 18.22
C GLN A 483 16.65 17.59 18.46
N GLY A 484 16.80 18.88 18.11
CA GLY A 484 18.07 19.59 18.19
C GLY A 484 19.15 18.97 17.30
N ALA A 485 18.77 18.43 16.13
CA ALA A 485 19.68 17.72 15.24
C ALA A 485 20.75 18.67 14.68
N LEU A 486 22.04 18.28 14.83
CA LEU A 486 23.18 19.12 14.45
C LEU A 486 23.70 18.87 13.03
N GLY A 487 23.25 17.80 12.37
CA GLY A 487 23.63 17.49 10.99
C GLY A 487 23.16 18.58 10.03
N LYS A 488 23.89 18.74 8.92
CA LYS A 488 23.56 19.77 7.94
C LYS A 488 22.30 19.41 7.14
N SER A 489 21.51 20.41 6.78
CA SER A 489 20.31 20.26 5.95
C SER A 489 20.34 21.19 4.76
N TRP A 490 20.08 20.65 3.57
CA TRP A 490 20.06 21.43 2.32
C TRP A 490 18.77 21.18 1.56
N MET A 491 18.03 22.25 1.27
CA MET A 491 16.79 22.21 0.51
C MET A 491 16.96 22.76 -0.91
N PHE A 492 16.48 22.02 -1.91
CA PHE A 492 16.27 22.47 -3.28
C PHE A 492 14.77 22.58 -3.55
N PHE A 493 14.26 23.81 -3.57
CA PHE A 493 12.85 24.11 -3.79
C PHE A 493 12.65 24.73 -5.17
N GLY A 494 11.47 24.52 -5.77
CA GLY A 494 11.09 25.27 -6.95
C GLY A 494 9.59 25.35 -7.17
N ASP A 495 9.13 26.43 -7.78
CA ASP A 495 7.74 26.62 -8.21
C ASP A 495 7.67 27.54 -9.44
N GLN A 496 6.49 28.07 -9.77
CA GLN A 496 6.29 28.94 -10.93
C GLN A 496 6.86 30.34 -10.66
N HIS A 497 6.40 31.00 -9.61
CA HIS A 497 6.75 32.39 -9.31
C HIS A 497 7.19 32.61 -7.85
N PHE A 498 8.22 33.43 -7.65
CA PHE A 498 8.71 33.79 -6.31
C PHE A 498 7.64 34.48 -5.46
N VAL A 499 6.88 35.41 -6.07
CA VAL A 499 5.95 36.28 -5.35
C VAL A 499 4.67 35.56 -4.94
N THR A 500 4.21 34.61 -5.75
CA THR A 500 2.89 33.99 -5.58
C THR A 500 2.93 32.53 -5.18
N ASP A 501 4.04 31.82 -5.39
CA ASP A 501 4.08 30.36 -5.25
C ASP A 501 5.20 29.85 -4.36
N PHE A 502 5.87 30.73 -3.60
CA PHE A 502 6.89 30.33 -2.65
C PHE A 502 6.25 29.79 -1.35
N LEU A 503 5.86 28.51 -1.40
CA LEU A 503 5.21 27.80 -0.29
C LEU A 503 6.07 27.82 0.99
N TYR A 504 5.45 28.17 2.12
CA TYR A 504 6.08 28.24 3.45
C TYR A 504 7.32 29.14 3.55
N GLN A 505 7.42 30.18 2.72
CA GLN A 505 8.59 31.07 2.64
C GLN A 505 9.13 31.53 4.00
N THR A 506 8.25 31.96 4.90
CA THR A 506 8.62 32.48 6.23
C THR A 506 9.20 31.40 7.13
N GLU A 507 8.71 30.16 7.06
CA GLU A 507 9.25 29.03 7.83
C GLU A 507 10.67 28.68 7.36
N TRP A 508 10.89 28.61 6.04
CA TRP A 508 12.22 28.35 5.48
C TRP A 508 13.25 29.41 5.89
N GLN A 509 12.85 30.68 5.88
CA GLN A 509 13.71 31.79 6.31
C GLN A 509 14.06 31.66 7.80
N LYS A 510 13.07 31.34 8.65
CA LYS A 510 13.30 31.11 10.08
C LYS A 510 14.29 29.97 10.32
N TRP A 511 14.16 28.84 9.61
CA TRP A 511 15.10 27.72 9.77
C TRP A 511 16.50 28.02 9.23
N LEU A 512 16.65 28.85 8.20
CA LEU A 512 17.94 29.34 7.73
C LEU A 512 18.62 30.23 8.78
N GLU A 513 17.87 31.18 9.36
CA GLU A 513 18.36 32.07 10.41
C GLU A 513 18.72 31.31 11.69
N GLY A 514 17.91 30.32 12.06
CA GLY A 514 18.12 29.45 13.22
C GLY A 514 19.20 28.38 13.02
N GLY A 515 19.68 28.17 11.78
CA GLY A 515 20.71 27.20 11.45
C GLY A 515 20.24 25.74 11.37
N VAL A 516 18.94 25.46 11.59
CA VAL A 516 18.35 24.13 11.37
C VAL A 516 18.44 23.77 9.89
N LEU A 517 18.09 24.72 9.00
CA LEU A 517 18.34 24.62 7.57
C LEU A 517 19.69 25.27 7.28
N THR A 518 20.65 24.50 6.78
CA THR A 518 21.99 25.02 6.48
C THR A 518 22.00 25.83 5.19
N LYS A 519 21.25 25.39 4.19
CA LYS A 519 21.24 26.01 2.86
C LYS A 519 19.92 25.75 2.14
N MET A 520 19.52 26.72 1.32
CA MET A 520 18.36 26.59 0.43
C MET A 520 18.68 27.17 -0.94
N ASP A 521 18.44 26.40 -1.99
CA ASP A 521 18.51 26.83 -3.38
C ASP A 521 17.11 26.79 -3.98
N VAL A 522 16.72 27.88 -4.65
CA VAL A 522 15.35 28.08 -5.16
C VAL A 522 15.31 28.24 -6.68
N ALA A 523 14.31 27.66 -7.33
CA ALA A 523 14.09 27.70 -8.76
C ALA A 523 12.67 28.18 -9.11
N PHE A 524 12.55 29.35 -9.74
CA PHE A 524 11.26 29.89 -10.18
C PHE A 524 11.18 29.85 -11.71
N SER A 525 10.37 28.92 -12.20
CA SER A 525 10.36 28.53 -13.62
C SER A 525 9.74 29.57 -14.56
N ARG A 526 9.04 30.58 -14.02
CA ARG A 526 8.27 31.56 -14.81
C ARG A 526 8.59 33.02 -14.48
N ASP A 527 9.60 33.29 -13.65
CA ASP A 527 10.00 34.66 -13.31
C ASP A 527 10.95 35.30 -14.36
N THR A 528 11.54 34.47 -15.22
CA THR A 528 12.43 34.90 -16.30
C THR A 528 12.02 34.29 -17.64
N GLU A 529 12.60 34.78 -18.74
CA GLU A 529 12.38 34.20 -20.09
C GLU A 529 12.87 32.75 -20.17
N GLU A 530 14.00 32.45 -19.50
CA GLU A 530 14.55 31.11 -19.38
C GLU A 530 13.92 30.36 -18.21
N LYS A 531 13.56 29.08 -18.43
CA LYS A 531 12.99 28.23 -17.37
C LYS A 531 14.09 27.70 -16.45
N VAL A 532 13.98 28.01 -15.16
CA VAL A 532 14.88 27.50 -14.12
C VAL A 532 14.16 26.44 -13.28
N TYR A 533 14.75 25.25 -13.19
CA TYR A 533 14.25 24.13 -12.39
C TYR A 533 15.27 23.68 -11.34
N VAL A 534 14.85 22.79 -10.42
CA VAL A 534 15.69 22.33 -9.31
C VAL A 534 16.95 21.61 -9.77
N GLN A 535 16.89 20.84 -10.85
CA GLN A 535 18.05 20.18 -11.45
C GLN A 535 19.12 21.18 -11.94
N HIS A 536 18.71 22.35 -12.43
CA HIS A 536 19.66 23.40 -12.82
C HIS A 536 20.39 23.93 -11.58
N ARG A 537 19.69 24.12 -10.46
CA ARG A 537 20.30 24.52 -9.18
C ARG A 537 21.23 23.45 -8.63
N MET A 538 20.87 22.18 -8.75
CA MET A 538 21.76 21.08 -8.36
C MET A 538 23.06 21.10 -9.18
N LEU A 539 22.98 21.32 -10.49
CA LEU A 539 24.15 21.41 -11.37
C LEU A 539 25.03 22.62 -11.06
N GLU A 540 24.44 23.79 -10.78
CA GLU A 540 25.17 24.99 -10.34
C GLU A 540 25.99 24.72 -9.07
N GLN A 541 25.47 23.86 -8.19
CA GLN A 541 26.06 23.50 -6.90
C GLN A 541 26.78 22.13 -6.93
N SER A 542 27.07 21.57 -8.12
CA SER A 542 27.48 20.17 -8.32
C SER A 542 28.62 19.73 -7.41
N LYS A 543 29.65 20.57 -7.27
CA LYS A 543 30.84 20.27 -6.46
C LYS A 543 30.52 20.11 -4.98
N GLU A 544 29.75 21.04 -4.40
CA GLU A 544 29.38 20.97 -2.99
C GLU A 544 28.34 19.86 -2.75
N PHE A 545 27.41 19.67 -3.69
CA PHE A 545 26.45 18.57 -3.67
C PHE A 545 27.17 17.22 -3.56
N PHE A 546 28.15 16.96 -4.46
CA PHE A 546 28.93 15.74 -4.43
C PHE A 546 29.76 15.58 -3.14
N GLN A 547 30.32 16.67 -2.60
CA GLN A 547 31.02 16.63 -1.31
C GLN A 547 30.12 16.18 -0.15
N TRP A 548 28.85 16.58 -0.14
CA TRP A 548 27.90 16.11 0.87
C TRP A 548 27.56 14.63 0.68
N LEU A 549 27.40 14.16 -0.56
CA LEU A 549 27.25 12.73 -0.83
C LEU A 549 28.45 11.93 -0.31
N GLU A 550 29.68 12.40 -0.55
CA GLU A 550 30.89 11.74 -0.02
C GLU A 550 31.00 11.82 1.51
N ALA A 551 30.41 12.85 2.13
CA ALA A 551 30.31 12.98 3.58
C ALA A 551 29.21 12.11 4.21
N GLY A 552 28.56 11.23 3.44
CA GLY A 552 27.54 10.31 3.95
C GLY A 552 26.12 10.86 3.91
N ALA A 553 25.87 11.98 3.20
CA ALA A 553 24.52 12.55 3.16
C ALA A 553 23.47 11.56 2.64
N VAL A 554 22.25 11.71 3.14
CA VAL A 554 21.05 11.06 2.60
C VAL A 554 20.33 12.05 1.69
N LEU A 555 20.06 11.63 0.45
CA LEU A 555 19.34 12.37 -0.56
C LEU A 555 17.88 11.93 -0.61
N TYR A 556 16.97 12.89 -0.59
CA TYR A 556 15.53 12.69 -0.69
C TYR A 556 14.97 13.45 -1.89
N ILE A 557 14.08 12.80 -2.64
CA ILE A 557 13.30 13.43 -3.72
C ILE A 557 11.82 13.24 -3.43
N CYS A 558 11.04 14.32 -3.53
CA CYS A 558 9.58 14.25 -3.45
C CYS A 558 8.91 15.14 -4.52
N GLY A 559 7.82 14.66 -5.12
CA GLY A 559 7.04 15.40 -6.11
C GLY A 559 6.72 14.58 -7.37
N ASP A 560 6.60 15.27 -8.52
CA ASP A 560 6.19 14.68 -9.80
C ASP A 560 7.08 13.50 -10.24
N GLU A 561 6.49 12.31 -10.34
CA GLU A 561 7.18 11.09 -10.77
C GLU A 561 7.60 11.15 -12.25
N LYS A 562 6.72 11.67 -13.12
CA LYS A 562 6.83 11.49 -14.57
C LYS A 562 7.97 12.28 -15.20
N ASN A 563 8.21 13.52 -14.78
CA ASN A 563 9.20 14.40 -15.38
C ASN A 563 10.28 14.76 -14.37
N MET A 564 9.88 15.30 -13.21
CA MET A 564 10.83 15.86 -12.26
C MET A 564 11.75 14.81 -11.66
N ALA A 565 11.21 13.68 -11.20
CA ALA A 565 12.01 12.61 -10.61
C ALA A 565 13.04 12.05 -11.60
N HIS A 566 12.66 11.90 -12.87
CA HIS A 566 13.55 11.45 -13.94
C HIS A 566 14.69 12.46 -14.17
N ASP A 567 14.38 13.73 -14.38
CA ASP A 567 15.36 14.79 -14.62
C ASP A 567 16.36 14.96 -13.46
N VAL A 568 15.86 14.88 -12.22
CA VAL A 568 16.69 14.96 -11.02
C VAL A 568 17.58 13.73 -10.89
N HIS A 569 17.08 12.53 -11.20
CA HIS A 569 17.88 11.30 -11.18
C HIS A 569 19.01 11.33 -12.21
N GLU A 570 18.71 11.74 -13.45
CA GLU A 570 19.72 11.91 -14.50
C GLU A 570 20.76 12.96 -14.13
N THR A 571 20.31 14.05 -13.51
CA THR A 571 21.20 15.10 -13.01
C THR A 571 22.10 14.62 -11.89
N LEU A 572 21.58 13.81 -10.96
CA LEU A 572 22.37 13.19 -9.90
C LEU A 572 23.50 12.33 -10.49
N ILE A 573 23.19 11.48 -11.46
CA ILE A 573 24.20 10.64 -12.12
C ILE A 573 25.24 11.52 -12.82
N GLY A 574 24.82 12.57 -13.54
CA GLY A 574 25.73 13.52 -14.18
C GLY A 574 26.64 14.28 -13.20
N ILE A 575 26.15 14.64 -12.02
CA ILE A 575 26.96 15.25 -10.95
C ILE A 575 28.01 14.26 -10.45
N ILE A 576 27.63 13.01 -10.18
CA ILE A 576 28.56 11.97 -9.71
C ILE A 576 29.62 11.64 -10.77
N GLU A 577 29.23 11.57 -12.05
CA GLU A 577 30.14 11.35 -13.18
C GLU A 577 31.21 12.45 -13.22
N LYS A 578 30.76 13.72 -13.23
CA LYS A 578 31.62 14.90 -13.35
C LYS A 578 32.51 15.10 -12.14
N GLU A 579 31.94 15.16 -10.93
CA GLU A 579 32.65 15.55 -9.72
C GLU A 579 33.36 14.37 -9.06
N GLY A 580 32.89 13.14 -9.27
CA GLY A 580 33.54 11.90 -8.84
C GLY A 580 34.60 11.39 -9.81
N ASN A 581 34.73 11.99 -11.01
CA ASN A 581 35.61 11.52 -12.08
C ASN A 581 35.38 10.03 -12.40
N MET A 582 34.10 9.67 -12.49
CA MET A 582 33.62 8.31 -12.73
C MET A 582 33.13 8.19 -14.16
N THR A 583 33.13 6.98 -14.71
CA THR A 583 32.35 6.70 -15.93
C THR A 583 30.85 6.67 -15.61
N ARG A 584 29.98 6.89 -16.60
CA ARG A 584 28.53 6.78 -16.44
C ARG A 584 28.08 5.52 -15.70
N LYS A 585 28.62 4.36 -16.09
CA LYS A 585 28.33 3.08 -15.43
C LYS A 585 28.73 3.06 -13.95
N GLN A 586 29.89 3.61 -13.62
CA GLN A 586 30.32 3.70 -12.22
C GLN A 586 29.45 4.65 -11.39
N ALA A 587 28.93 5.72 -12.00
CA ALA A 587 27.99 6.63 -11.36
C ALA A 587 26.62 5.96 -11.14
N GLU A 588 26.12 5.18 -12.10
CA GLU A 588 24.92 4.36 -11.94
C GLU A 588 25.08 3.30 -10.83
N ASP A 589 26.23 2.62 -10.79
CA ASP A 589 26.59 1.68 -9.72
C ASP A 589 26.66 2.41 -8.36
N TYR A 590 27.15 3.65 -8.32
CA TYR A 590 27.19 4.47 -7.11
C TYR A 590 25.78 4.79 -6.60
N VAL A 591 24.88 5.23 -7.48
CA VAL A 591 23.49 5.54 -7.12
C VAL A 591 22.76 4.27 -6.66
N SER A 592 22.96 3.14 -7.35
CA SER A 592 22.40 1.84 -6.96
C SER A 592 22.84 1.44 -5.55
N ARG A 593 24.12 1.66 -5.21
CA ARG A 593 24.63 1.44 -3.86
C ARG A 593 24.02 2.41 -2.85
N MET A 594 23.83 3.69 -3.19
CA MET A 594 23.12 4.63 -2.32
C MET A 594 21.70 4.16 -2.00
N GLN A 595 20.96 3.62 -2.97
CA GLN A 595 19.61 3.07 -2.74
C GLN A 595 19.66 1.87 -1.78
N GLN A 596 20.61 0.95 -1.98
CA GLN A 596 20.82 -0.20 -1.10
C GLN A 596 21.20 0.23 0.34
N GLU A 597 21.99 1.29 0.47
CA GLU A 597 22.38 1.89 1.75
C GLU A 597 21.27 2.77 2.37
N LYS A 598 20.08 2.88 1.73
CA LYS A 598 18.99 3.79 2.10
C LYS A 598 19.40 5.27 2.16
N ARG A 599 20.41 5.64 1.38
CA ARG A 599 20.95 6.99 1.26
C ARG A 599 20.38 7.78 0.09
N TYR A 600 19.58 7.15 -0.77
CA TYR A 600 18.82 7.80 -1.81
C TYR A 600 17.37 7.29 -1.75
N GLN A 601 16.45 8.16 -1.31
CA GLN A 601 15.05 7.83 -1.02
C GLN A 601 14.11 8.70 -1.85
N ARG A 602 13.00 8.14 -2.31
CA ARG A 602 12.04 8.80 -3.21
C ARG A 602 10.61 8.62 -2.73
N ASP A 603 9.88 9.73 -2.66
CA ASP A 603 8.43 9.78 -2.42
C ASP A 603 7.78 10.56 -3.57
N VAL A 604 7.63 9.87 -4.71
CA VAL A 604 7.20 10.46 -5.98
C VAL A 604 5.86 9.86 -6.41
N TYR A 605 5.02 10.68 -7.04
CA TYR A 605 3.63 10.35 -7.39
C TYR A 605 3.11 11.11 -8.62
#